data_AF-A0A6B8J210-F1
#
_entry.id   AF-A0A6B8J210-F1
#
_cell.length_a   1.000
_cell.length_b   1.000
_cell.length_c   1.000
_cell.angle_alpha   90.00
_cell.angle_beta   90.00
_cell.angle_gamma   90.00
#
_symmetry.space_group_name_H-M   'P 1'
#
loop_
_entity.id
_entity.type
_entity.pdbx_description
1 polymer ?
#
loop_
_entity_poly.entity_id
_entity_poly.type
_entity_poly.pdbx_seq_one_letter_code
_entity_poly.pdbx_strand_id
1 'polypeptide(L)'
;MQPSSPLTLPARSAIVLIALLQGLMLYAAQELSDAWPFRDIGWRYCWYAWVLAIPSAVALSLVELGQRRLWLQAALGSAVVLALAAWIGWNLNGETALESGALQFPLTLGMAVAVFVALPWWQFQLQHGHWRASYPELFERAWQNGLTLALAALFTGLTWLLLWLWAALFQLLDVTFFRDLFRQDAFIALATGSLAGFGVLIGRTQHRAIQITRQVLFAICRGLLPLLSFIAVLFVLSLPLTGLEPLWKTRSAASLLLVLSLLLVSFTNAVYQQGDDTAPYPVVLRRLVEASLLALPVYAVLALYALGLRVVQYGWTLDRFWAVLIALAVAGYALGYALAVVRRQGRWLQTLEPVNRWMCWVVLALALLGNSPLLDPVRLTLSSQLARLRADPPAITSSDVNVLRFDLGRRGVQALRELQRDPAITADANAPQVIAAALARTSRWDDGQRLDKGLQDVAALQRALKLAKGSSSPPDDWWQALATRAIDGESCAQSERDCLIVHRDLDGDGSTEVLLCELYTHRGPDCVLYARGRDTQWRRAGSLFGTVSGQAEAINQALRDGKLTLVPPRWPMLSIGGRPALAIDPEHESNESSP
;
A
#
# COMPACT_ATOMS: atom_id res chain seq x y z
N MET A 1 -38.04 10.55 16.60
CA MET A 1 -37.76 9.69 15.43
C MET A 1 -38.80 10.00 14.37
N GLN A 2 -38.47 10.79 13.35
CA GLN A 2 -39.38 10.96 12.22
C GLN A 2 -39.25 9.73 11.30
N PRO A 3 -40.37 9.18 10.78
CA PRO A 3 -40.31 8.10 9.81
C PRO A 3 -39.56 8.62 8.58
N SER A 4 -38.45 7.98 8.23
CA SER A 4 -37.77 8.21 6.96
C SER A 4 -38.79 7.97 5.84
N SER A 5 -39.14 9.03 5.10
CA SER A 5 -40.03 8.92 3.95
C SER A 5 -39.57 7.78 3.05
N PRO A 6 -40.43 6.81 2.71
CA PRO A 6 -40.02 5.69 1.89
C PRO A 6 -39.50 6.20 0.55
N LEU A 7 -38.32 5.73 0.15
CA LEU A 7 -37.73 6.06 -1.16
C LEU A 7 -38.78 5.82 -2.25
N THR A 8 -39.06 6.85 -3.03
CA THR A 8 -40.00 6.76 -4.17
C THR A 8 -39.45 5.77 -5.21
N LEU A 9 -40.34 5.07 -5.92
CA LEU A 9 -39.94 4.18 -7.04
C LEU A 9 -38.93 4.83 -8.01
N PRO A 10 -39.11 6.09 -8.48
CA PRO A 10 -38.13 6.75 -9.33
C PRO A 10 -36.78 7.02 -8.66
N ALA A 11 -36.74 7.27 -7.35
CA ALA A 11 -35.48 7.40 -6.63
C ALA A 11 -34.73 6.07 -6.52
N ARG A 12 -35.46 4.95 -6.32
CA ARG A 12 -34.86 3.60 -6.26
C ARG A 12 -34.26 3.19 -7.60
N SER A 13 -35.00 3.39 -8.69
CA SER A 13 -34.49 3.07 -10.03
C SER A 13 -33.31 3.96 -10.40
N ALA A 14 -33.34 5.25 -10.03
CA ALA A 14 -32.23 6.16 -10.25
C ALA A 14 -30.94 5.74 -9.52
N ILE A 15 -31.02 5.22 -8.28
CA ILE A 15 -29.82 4.73 -7.56
C ILE A 15 -29.15 3.60 -8.31
N VAL A 16 -29.92 2.60 -8.76
CA VAL A 16 -29.39 1.46 -9.51
C VAL A 16 -28.86 1.91 -10.88
N LEU A 17 -29.58 2.79 -11.56
CA LEU A 17 -29.16 3.36 -12.84
C LEU A 17 -27.85 4.14 -12.70
N ILE A 18 -27.69 4.95 -11.66
CA ILE A 18 -26.44 5.68 -11.39
C ILE A 18 -25.29 4.69 -11.23
N ALA A 19 -25.45 3.64 -10.42
CA ALA A 19 -24.39 2.65 -10.20
C ALA A 19 -24.05 1.83 -11.45
N LEU A 20 -25.05 1.48 -12.25
CA LEU A 20 -24.85 0.84 -13.55
C LEU A 20 -24.10 1.77 -14.52
N LEU A 21 -24.50 3.04 -14.59
CA LEU A 21 -23.81 4.05 -15.39
C LEU A 21 -22.38 4.29 -14.90
N GLN A 22 -22.13 4.24 -13.58
CA GLN A 22 -20.76 4.29 -13.05
C GLN A 22 -19.92 3.14 -13.59
N GLY A 23 -20.44 1.90 -13.55
CA GLY A 23 -19.76 0.73 -14.13
C GLY A 23 -19.46 0.92 -15.62
N LEU A 24 -20.46 1.35 -16.39
CA LEU A 24 -20.28 1.64 -17.82
C LEU A 24 -19.28 2.77 -18.11
N MET A 25 -19.27 3.83 -17.30
CA MET A 25 -18.32 4.93 -17.43
C MET A 25 -16.89 4.47 -17.12
N LEU A 26 -16.69 3.60 -16.13
CA LEU A 26 -15.38 3.01 -15.85
C LEU A 26 -14.92 2.10 -17.00
N TYR A 27 -15.82 1.26 -17.51
CA TYR A 27 -15.56 0.42 -18.69
C TYR A 27 -15.18 1.24 -19.92
N ALA A 28 -15.96 2.27 -20.24
CA ALA A 28 -15.69 3.13 -21.38
C ALA A 28 -14.29 3.76 -21.31
N ALA A 29 -13.83 4.17 -20.12
CA ALA A 29 -12.49 4.72 -19.96
C ALA A 29 -11.37 3.67 -20.07
N GLN A 30 -11.66 2.39 -19.78
CA GLN A 30 -10.73 1.29 -19.97
C GLN A 30 -10.66 0.86 -21.45
N GLU A 31 -11.81 0.72 -22.11
CA GLU A 31 -11.89 0.38 -23.54
C GLU A 31 -11.27 1.47 -24.41
N LEU A 32 -11.51 2.74 -24.09
CA LEU A 32 -10.95 3.88 -24.81
C LEU A 32 -9.53 4.23 -24.34
N SER A 33 -8.86 3.38 -23.57
CA SER A 33 -7.55 3.70 -22.97
C SER A 33 -6.43 3.95 -23.98
N ASP A 34 -6.59 3.53 -25.24
CA ASP A 34 -5.67 3.86 -26.34
C ASP A 34 -6.08 5.12 -27.11
N ALA A 35 -7.32 5.58 -26.97
CA ALA A 35 -7.88 6.74 -27.65
C ALA A 35 -7.76 8.02 -26.80
N TRP A 36 -7.59 9.17 -27.45
CA TRP A 36 -7.73 10.46 -26.76
C TRP A 36 -9.20 10.63 -26.31
N PRO A 37 -9.49 11.06 -25.07
CA PRO A 37 -8.58 11.57 -24.04
C PRO A 37 -8.09 10.56 -23.00
N PHE A 38 -8.54 9.31 -23.04
CA PHE A 38 -8.18 8.31 -22.03
C PHE A 38 -6.78 7.68 -22.24
N ARG A 39 -6.10 7.94 -23.36
CA ARG A 39 -4.67 7.65 -23.48
C ARG A 39 -3.84 8.32 -22.40
N ASP A 40 -4.18 9.56 -22.07
CA ASP A 40 -3.53 10.31 -21.01
C ASP A 40 -3.92 9.76 -19.63
N ILE A 41 -2.94 9.27 -18.87
CA ILE A 41 -3.17 8.77 -17.50
C ILE A 41 -3.76 9.84 -16.58
N GLY A 42 -3.40 11.10 -16.80
CA GLY A 42 -3.95 12.22 -16.04
C GLY A 42 -5.45 12.39 -16.24
N TRP A 43 -5.93 12.26 -17.48
CA TRP A 43 -7.36 12.37 -17.78
C TRP A 43 -8.14 11.16 -17.27
N ARG A 44 -7.58 9.95 -17.43
CA ARG A 44 -8.13 8.73 -16.82
C ARG A 44 -8.28 8.87 -15.31
N TYR A 45 -7.26 9.39 -14.62
CA TYR A 45 -7.32 9.61 -13.19
C TYR A 45 -8.44 10.59 -12.79
N CYS A 46 -8.58 11.71 -13.51
CA CYS A 46 -9.67 12.66 -13.29
C CYS A 46 -11.04 12.01 -13.47
N TRP A 47 -11.19 11.21 -14.53
CA TRP A 47 -12.40 10.48 -14.82
C TRP A 47 -12.74 9.49 -13.72
N TYR A 48 -11.80 8.62 -13.33
CA TYR A 48 -12.01 7.63 -12.27
C TYR A 48 -12.33 8.30 -10.93
N ALA A 49 -11.60 9.35 -10.56
CA ALA A 49 -11.87 10.11 -9.33
C ALA A 49 -13.29 10.68 -9.32
N TRP A 50 -13.72 11.30 -10.42
CA TRP A 50 -15.06 11.89 -10.52
C TRP A 50 -16.16 10.82 -10.52
N VAL A 51 -16.04 9.78 -11.37
CA VAL A 51 -17.02 8.70 -11.52
C VAL A 51 -17.21 7.92 -10.22
N LEU A 52 -16.15 7.71 -9.43
CA LEU A 52 -16.25 7.02 -8.14
C LEU A 52 -16.73 7.92 -6.99
N ALA A 53 -16.37 9.20 -6.99
CA ALA A 53 -16.71 10.10 -5.89
C ALA A 53 -18.15 10.64 -5.98
N ILE A 54 -18.47 11.36 -7.06
CA ILE A 54 -19.67 12.20 -7.11
C ILE A 54 -20.94 11.36 -7.33
N PRO A 55 -21.01 10.46 -8.32
CA PRO A 55 -22.21 9.65 -8.51
C PRO A 55 -22.48 8.72 -7.32
N SER A 56 -21.47 8.19 -6.63
CA SER A 56 -21.66 7.44 -5.38
C SER A 56 -22.21 8.31 -4.24
N ALA A 57 -21.69 9.54 -4.08
CA ALA A 57 -22.22 10.49 -3.10
C ALA A 57 -23.68 10.88 -3.41
N VAL A 58 -24.02 11.05 -4.70
CA VAL A 58 -25.39 11.28 -5.16
C VAL A 58 -26.26 10.04 -4.90
N ALA A 59 -25.80 8.83 -5.22
CA ALA A 59 -26.53 7.58 -5.00
C ALA A 59 -26.83 7.34 -3.51
N LEU A 60 -25.98 7.80 -2.60
CA LEU A 60 -26.21 7.75 -1.15
C LEU A 60 -27.08 8.90 -0.62
N SER A 61 -27.12 10.05 -1.30
CA SER A 61 -27.85 11.25 -0.85
C SER A 61 -29.21 11.44 -1.51
N LEU A 62 -29.46 10.80 -2.66
CA LEU A 62 -30.65 10.99 -3.47
C LEU A 62 -31.91 10.57 -2.69
N VAL A 63 -32.85 11.49 -2.54
CA VAL A 63 -34.21 11.24 -2.01
C VAL A 63 -35.24 11.64 -3.06
N GLU A 64 -35.07 12.82 -3.67
CA GLU A 64 -35.92 13.35 -4.74
C GLU A 64 -35.06 13.88 -5.90
N LEU A 65 -35.41 13.51 -7.14
CA LEU A 65 -34.68 13.91 -8.35
C LEU A 65 -34.79 15.42 -8.65
N GLY A 66 -35.92 16.04 -8.28
CA GLY A 66 -36.22 17.46 -8.56
C GLY A 66 -35.50 18.45 -7.64
N GLN A 67 -34.75 17.98 -6.64
CA GLN A 67 -34.15 18.85 -5.64
C GLN A 67 -32.93 19.60 -6.22
N ARG A 68 -33.12 20.85 -6.67
CA ARG A 68 -32.04 21.68 -7.28
C ARG A 68 -30.77 21.78 -6.41
N ARG A 69 -30.92 21.79 -5.08
CA ARG A 69 -29.79 21.87 -4.13
C ARG A 69 -28.84 20.66 -4.23
N LEU A 70 -29.38 19.45 -4.47
CA LEU A 70 -28.60 18.24 -4.68
C LEU A 70 -27.64 18.42 -5.86
N TRP A 71 -28.18 18.85 -7.00
CA TRP A 71 -27.40 19.02 -8.23
C TRP A 71 -26.39 20.17 -8.15
N LEU A 72 -26.75 21.28 -7.47
CA LEU A 72 -25.81 22.37 -7.21
C LEU A 72 -24.62 21.92 -6.34
N GLN A 73 -24.87 21.15 -5.28
CA GLN A 73 -23.80 20.61 -4.43
C GLN A 73 -22.98 19.53 -5.15
N ALA A 74 -23.62 18.71 -5.97
CA ALA A 74 -22.93 17.74 -6.82
C ALA A 74 -22.02 18.44 -7.84
N ALA A 75 -22.46 19.56 -8.43
CA ALA A 75 -21.65 20.37 -9.34
C ALA A 75 -20.46 21.02 -8.62
N LEU A 76 -20.68 21.58 -7.42
CA LEU A 76 -19.61 22.14 -6.59
C LEU A 76 -18.60 21.05 -6.17
N GLY A 77 -19.09 19.90 -5.71
CA GLY A 77 -18.24 18.75 -5.38
C GLY A 77 -17.46 18.25 -6.59
N SER A 78 -18.08 18.22 -7.77
CA SER A 78 -17.42 17.86 -9.03
C SER A 78 -16.27 18.81 -9.35
N ALA A 79 -16.48 20.13 -9.21
CA ALA A 79 -15.42 21.11 -9.43
C ALA A 79 -14.23 20.89 -8.48
N VAL A 80 -14.48 20.61 -7.19
CA VAL A 80 -13.42 20.33 -6.21
C VAL A 80 -12.68 19.02 -6.54
N VAL A 81 -13.41 17.93 -6.77
CA VAL A 81 -12.82 16.61 -7.09
C VAL A 81 -12.00 16.69 -8.38
N LEU A 82 -12.54 17.31 -9.43
CA LEU A 82 -11.82 17.47 -10.70
C LEU A 82 -10.62 18.39 -10.57
N ALA A 83 -10.68 19.48 -9.79
CA ALA A 83 -9.54 20.36 -9.58
C ALA A 83 -8.38 19.64 -8.86
N LEU A 84 -8.68 18.88 -7.81
CA LEU A 84 -7.67 18.08 -7.09
C LEU A 84 -7.14 16.94 -7.98
N ALA A 85 -8.02 16.24 -8.68
CA ALA A 85 -7.62 15.16 -9.55
C ALA A 85 -6.82 15.64 -10.77
N ALA A 86 -7.13 16.82 -11.32
CA ALA A 86 -6.38 17.43 -12.42
C ALA A 86 -4.99 17.88 -11.97
N TRP A 87 -4.85 18.42 -10.75
CA TRP A 87 -3.55 18.75 -10.18
C TRP A 87 -2.63 17.52 -10.12
N ILE A 88 -3.16 16.40 -9.64
CA ILE A 88 -2.42 15.13 -9.55
C ILE A 88 -2.20 14.53 -10.94
N GLY A 89 -3.24 14.54 -11.77
CA GLY A 89 -3.22 14.01 -13.14
C GLY A 89 -2.21 14.73 -14.03
N TRP A 90 -2.03 16.04 -13.85
CA TRP A 90 -0.98 16.80 -14.51
C TRP A 90 0.42 16.30 -14.13
N ASN A 91 0.65 15.97 -12.86
CA ASN A 91 1.91 15.39 -12.40
C ASN A 91 2.13 13.95 -12.89
N LEU A 92 1.06 13.20 -13.12
CA LEU A 92 1.15 11.83 -13.63
C LEU A 92 1.35 11.76 -15.15
N ASN A 93 1.11 12.86 -15.88
CA ASN A 93 1.15 12.82 -17.35
C ASN A 93 2.56 13.11 -17.93
N GLY A 94 2.83 12.67 -19.16
CA GLY A 94 3.97 13.10 -19.97
C GLY A 94 5.30 12.38 -19.74
N GLU A 95 5.36 11.41 -18.83
CA GLU A 95 6.53 10.52 -18.67
C GLU A 95 6.08 9.06 -18.80
N THR A 96 6.93 8.23 -19.39
CA THR A 96 6.65 6.81 -19.58
C THR A 96 7.06 6.01 -18.34
N ALA A 97 6.35 4.90 -18.13
CA ALA A 97 6.65 3.90 -17.11
C ALA A 97 6.65 4.39 -15.66
N LEU A 98 5.82 5.40 -15.33
CA LEU A 98 5.64 5.83 -13.96
C LEU A 98 4.96 4.74 -13.11
N GLU A 99 5.42 4.55 -11.88
CA GLU A 99 4.67 3.77 -10.89
C GLU A 99 3.58 4.63 -10.26
N SER A 100 2.52 4.79 -11.04
CA SER A 100 1.40 5.66 -10.67
C SER A 100 0.72 5.26 -9.34
N GLY A 101 0.82 4.00 -8.92
CA GLY A 101 0.25 3.50 -7.67
C GLY A 101 0.75 4.21 -6.42
N ALA A 102 2.04 4.57 -6.36
CA ALA A 102 2.64 5.26 -5.22
C ALA A 102 1.98 6.63 -4.96
N LEU A 103 1.67 7.37 -6.03
CA LEU A 103 0.92 8.63 -5.94
C LEU A 103 -0.59 8.39 -5.79
N GLN A 104 -1.16 7.57 -6.68
CA GLN A 104 -2.60 7.43 -6.82
C GLN A 104 -3.24 6.91 -5.55
N PHE A 105 -2.70 5.87 -4.92
CA PHE A 105 -3.34 5.21 -3.77
C PHE A 105 -3.59 6.13 -2.56
N PRO A 106 -2.59 6.81 -1.99
CA PRO A 106 -2.83 7.66 -0.82
C PRO A 106 -3.70 8.88 -1.16
N LEU A 107 -3.61 9.39 -2.39
CA LEU A 107 -4.39 10.53 -2.86
C LEU A 107 -5.87 10.16 -3.08
N THR A 108 -6.15 9.03 -3.74
CA THR A 108 -7.52 8.51 -3.91
C THR A 108 -8.14 8.17 -2.56
N LEU A 109 -7.36 7.59 -1.64
CA LEU A 109 -7.81 7.34 -0.28
C LEU A 109 -8.17 8.65 0.45
N GLY A 110 -7.30 9.67 0.39
CA GLY A 110 -7.59 10.98 0.97
C GLY A 110 -8.86 11.61 0.40
N MET A 111 -9.05 11.53 -0.91
CA MET A 111 -10.26 12.03 -1.58
C MET A 111 -11.52 11.24 -1.21
N ALA A 112 -11.42 9.91 -1.11
CA ALA A 112 -12.52 9.08 -0.62
C ALA A 112 -12.91 9.43 0.83
N VAL A 113 -11.92 9.66 1.70
CA VAL A 113 -12.15 10.13 3.07
C VAL A 113 -12.83 11.51 3.08
N ALA A 114 -12.37 12.45 2.25
CA ALA A 114 -12.98 13.78 2.15
C ALA A 114 -14.46 13.71 1.73
N VAL A 115 -14.77 12.91 0.70
CA VAL A 115 -16.14 12.69 0.23
C VAL A 115 -16.99 12.02 1.31
N PHE A 116 -16.47 10.97 1.96
CA PHE A 116 -17.17 10.24 3.01
C PHE A 116 -17.48 11.13 4.23
N VAL A 117 -16.54 11.97 4.66
CA VAL A 117 -16.73 12.89 5.78
C VAL A 117 -17.68 14.04 5.43
N ALA A 118 -17.67 14.52 4.18
CA ALA A 118 -18.56 15.58 3.72
C ALA A 118 -20.02 15.09 3.52
N LEU A 119 -20.20 13.80 3.21
CA LEU A 119 -21.49 13.22 2.85
C LEU A 119 -22.60 13.38 3.92
N PRO A 120 -22.37 13.13 5.23
CA PRO A 120 -23.37 13.38 6.27
C PRO A 120 -23.82 14.85 6.36
N TRP A 121 -22.91 15.80 6.14
CA TRP A 121 -23.23 17.23 6.13
C TRP A 121 -24.06 17.59 4.91
N TRP A 122 -23.72 17.03 3.75
CA TRP A 122 -24.50 17.18 2.52
C TRP A 122 -25.94 16.66 2.74
N GLN A 123 -26.09 15.42 3.21
CA GLN A 123 -27.39 14.82 3.51
C GLN A 123 -28.19 15.64 4.54
N PHE A 124 -27.52 16.18 5.57
CA PHE A 124 -28.18 17.04 6.56
C PHE A 124 -28.70 18.34 5.94
N GLN A 125 -27.90 19.02 5.13
CA GLN A 125 -28.30 20.27 4.48
C GLN A 125 -29.44 20.07 3.48
N LEU A 126 -29.48 18.93 2.77
CA LEU A 126 -30.59 18.60 1.87
C LEU A 126 -31.91 18.43 2.62
N GLN A 127 -31.86 17.89 3.84
CA GLN A 127 -33.05 17.63 4.66
C GLN A 127 -33.51 18.89 5.43
N HIS A 128 -32.58 19.65 6.02
CA HIS A 128 -32.91 20.75 6.96
C HIS A 128 -32.66 22.15 6.38
N GLY A 129 -32.01 22.26 5.23
CA GLY A 129 -31.73 23.54 4.56
C GLY A 129 -30.62 24.40 5.18
N HIS A 130 -29.98 23.94 6.26
CA HIS A 130 -28.86 24.63 6.90
C HIS A 130 -27.73 23.65 7.29
N TRP A 131 -26.54 24.17 7.57
CA TRP A 131 -25.35 23.38 7.90
C TRP A 131 -25.15 23.11 9.41
N ARG A 132 -26.02 23.64 10.28
CA ARG A 132 -25.93 23.47 11.75
C ARG A 132 -26.43 22.08 12.20
N ALA A 133 -25.65 21.04 11.96
CA ALA A 133 -25.98 19.67 12.34
C ALA A 133 -25.55 19.37 13.79
N SER A 134 -26.41 18.65 14.53
CA SER A 134 -26.03 18.10 15.83
C SER A 134 -25.09 16.89 15.65
N TYR A 135 -24.29 16.57 16.68
CA TYR A 135 -23.35 15.44 16.60
C TYR A 135 -24.07 14.10 16.37
N PRO A 136 -25.16 13.77 17.08
CA PRO A 136 -25.87 12.51 16.90
C PRO A 136 -26.38 12.30 15.47
N GLU A 137 -26.91 13.36 14.86
CA GLU A 137 -27.43 13.35 13.51
C GLU A 137 -26.33 13.11 12.45
N LEU A 138 -25.12 13.65 12.66
CA LEU A 138 -23.97 13.38 11.80
C LEU A 138 -23.46 11.96 11.99
N PHE A 139 -23.34 11.52 13.24
CA PHE A 139 -22.85 10.19 13.59
C PHE A 139 -23.75 9.09 13.03
N GLU A 140 -25.06 9.22 13.18
CA GLU A 140 -26.03 8.26 12.64
C GLU A 140 -25.92 8.15 11.11
N ARG A 141 -25.88 9.29 10.40
CA ARG A 141 -25.73 9.30 8.94
C ARG A 141 -24.40 8.72 8.48
N ALA A 142 -23.29 9.08 9.14
CA ALA A 142 -21.97 8.55 8.82
C ALA A 142 -21.93 7.02 8.96
N TRP A 143 -22.46 6.48 10.06
CA TRP A 143 -22.51 5.04 10.29
C TRP A 143 -23.46 4.31 9.33
N GLN A 144 -24.61 4.92 9.03
CA GLN A 144 -25.54 4.39 8.04
C GLN A 144 -24.91 4.33 6.64
N ASN A 145 -24.19 5.37 6.22
CA ASN A 145 -23.46 5.38 4.95
C ASN A 145 -22.36 4.32 4.94
N GLY A 146 -21.55 4.24 6.01
CA GLY A 146 -20.50 3.23 6.15
C GLY A 146 -21.02 1.79 6.09
N LEU A 147 -22.07 1.48 6.84
CA LEU A 147 -22.69 0.15 6.83
C LEU A 147 -23.39 -0.17 5.51
N THR A 148 -23.99 0.83 4.84
CA THR A 148 -24.59 0.66 3.51
C THR A 148 -23.51 0.30 2.48
N LEU A 149 -22.38 1.01 2.48
CA LEU A 149 -21.26 0.71 1.59
C LEU A 149 -20.64 -0.66 1.89
N ALA A 150 -20.46 -1.00 3.17
CA ALA A 150 -19.96 -2.31 3.58
C ALA A 150 -20.88 -3.45 3.14
N LEU A 151 -22.21 -3.27 3.30
CA LEU A 151 -23.19 -4.25 2.82
C LEU A 151 -23.18 -4.35 1.30
N ALA A 152 -23.06 -3.23 0.58
CA ALA A 152 -22.98 -3.22 -0.87
C ALA A 152 -21.73 -3.94 -1.39
N ALA A 153 -20.57 -3.70 -0.75
CA ALA A 153 -19.33 -4.40 -1.05
C ALA A 153 -19.43 -5.90 -0.76
N LEU A 154 -20.00 -6.28 0.39
CA LEU A 154 -20.22 -7.69 0.76
C LEU A 154 -21.15 -8.39 -0.25
N PHE A 155 -22.28 -7.77 -0.58
CA PHE A 155 -23.23 -8.31 -1.56
C PHE A 155 -22.58 -8.48 -2.94
N THR A 156 -21.79 -7.49 -3.38
CA THR A 156 -21.08 -7.55 -4.66
C THR A 156 -20.02 -8.64 -4.66
N GLY A 157 -19.22 -8.75 -3.58
CA GLY A 157 -18.18 -9.75 -3.42
C GLY A 157 -18.73 -11.17 -3.35
N LEU A 158 -19.78 -11.41 -2.55
CA LEU A 158 -20.45 -12.70 -2.47
C LEU A 158 -21.05 -13.12 -3.83
N THR A 159 -21.63 -12.17 -4.56
CA THR A 159 -22.16 -12.47 -5.89
C THR A 159 -21.04 -12.84 -6.88
N TRP A 160 -19.90 -12.15 -6.82
CA TRP A 160 -18.72 -12.52 -7.62
C TRP A 160 -18.18 -13.90 -7.29
N LEU A 161 -18.16 -14.28 -6.00
CA LEU A 161 -17.80 -15.65 -5.59
C LEU A 161 -18.76 -16.69 -6.19
N LEU A 162 -20.06 -16.40 -6.24
CA LEU A 162 -21.04 -17.28 -6.91
C LEU A 162 -20.82 -17.34 -8.43
N LEU A 163 -20.50 -16.24 -9.09
CA LEU A 163 -20.17 -16.23 -10.52
C LEU A 163 -18.91 -17.04 -10.83
N TRP A 164 -17.89 -16.96 -9.97
CA TRP A 164 -16.69 -17.77 -10.09
C TRP A 164 -16.97 -19.25 -9.88
N LEU A 165 -17.77 -19.59 -8.86
CA LEU A 165 -18.21 -20.97 -8.62
C LEU A 165 -19.01 -21.50 -9.81
N TRP A 166 -19.94 -20.71 -10.36
CA TRP A 166 -20.69 -21.06 -11.57
C TRP A 166 -19.73 -21.35 -12.72
N ALA A 167 -18.80 -20.44 -13.03
CA ALA A 167 -17.81 -20.64 -14.08
C ALA A 167 -16.98 -21.93 -13.87
N ALA A 168 -16.54 -22.19 -12.64
CA ALA A 168 -15.74 -23.38 -12.30
C ALA A 168 -16.54 -24.68 -12.43
N LEU A 169 -17.80 -24.73 -11.99
CA LEU A 169 -18.64 -25.92 -12.07
C LEU A 169 -18.89 -26.35 -13.52
N PHE A 170 -19.15 -25.40 -14.41
CA PHE A 170 -19.37 -25.69 -15.83
C PHE A 170 -18.07 -26.01 -16.58
N GLN A 171 -16.95 -25.46 -16.12
CA GLN A 171 -15.63 -25.83 -16.63
C GLN A 171 -15.30 -27.31 -16.38
N LEU A 172 -15.80 -27.92 -15.29
CA LEU A 172 -15.67 -29.37 -15.05
C LEU A 172 -16.46 -30.22 -16.05
N LEU A 173 -17.46 -29.64 -16.71
CA LEU A 173 -18.26 -30.28 -17.77
C LEU A 173 -17.76 -29.90 -19.18
N ASP A 174 -16.54 -29.38 -19.29
CA ASP A 174 -15.93 -28.84 -20.52
C ASP A 174 -16.71 -27.67 -21.17
N VAL A 175 -17.61 -27.02 -20.44
CA VAL A 175 -18.34 -25.82 -20.90
C VAL A 175 -17.61 -24.55 -20.46
N THR A 176 -16.78 -23.98 -21.34
CA THR A 176 -15.98 -22.77 -21.02
C THR A 176 -16.71 -21.44 -21.19
N PHE A 177 -17.87 -21.44 -21.84
CA PHE A 177 -18.64 -20.23 -22.17
C PHE A 177 -18.81 -19.25 -21.00
N PHE A 178 -19.20 -19.74 -19.81
CA PHE A 178 -19.44 -18.88 -18.63
C PHE A 178 -18.16 -18.26 -18.09
N ARG A 179 -17.06 -19.02 -18.05
CA ARG A 179 -15.76 -18.52 -17.65
C ARG A 179 -15.31 -17.40 -18.58
N ASP A 180 -15.47 -17.61 -19.88
CA ASP A 180 -15.03 -16.66 -20.89
C ASP A 180 -15.93 -15.40 -20.87
N LEU A 181 -17.25 -15.55 -20.71
CA LEU A 181 -18.19 -14.44 -20.53
C LEU A 181 -17.91 -13.61 -19.27
N PHE A 182 -17.73 -14.25 -18.11
CA PHE A 182 -17.54 -13.55 -16.84
C PHE A 182 -16.17 -12.87 -16.71
N ARG A 183 -15.20 -13.25 -17.55
CA ARG A 183 -13.89 -12.58 -17.66
C ARG A 183 -13.88 -11.43 -18.66
N GLN A 184 -14.94 -11.20 -19.43
CA GLN A 184 -15.01 -10.04 -20.32
C GLN A 184 -15.10 -8.74 -19.50
N ASP A 185 -14.26 -7.77 -19.84
CA ASP A 185 -14.20 -6.47 -19.15
C ASP A 185 -15.57 -5.76 -19.14
N ALA A 186 -16.31 -5.83 -20.25
CA ALA A 186 -17.67 -5.31 -20.37
C ALA A 186 -18.63 -5.95 -19.36
N PHE A 187 -18.57 -7.28 -19.22
CA PHE A 187 -19.40 -8.01 -18.26
C PHE A 187 -19.00 -7.67 -16.83
N ILE A 188 -17.69 -7.63 -16.52
CA ILE A 188 -17.17 -7.29 -15.20
C ILE A 188 -17.71 -5.93 -14.75
N ALA A 189 -17.64 -4.92 -15.63
CA ALA A 189 -18.07 -3.57 -15.31
C ALA A 189 -19.59 -3.45 -15.16
N LEU A 190 -20.36 -4.04 -16.07
CA LEU A 190 -21.82 -4.06 -16.01
C LEU A 190 -22.33 -4.80 -14.77
N ALA A 191 -21.81 -6.00 -14.52
CA ALA A 191 -22.16 -6.81 -13.36
C ALA A 191 -21.78 -6.09 -12.07
N THR A 192 -20.54 -5.61 -11.94
CA THR A 192 -20.08 -4.93 -10.72
C THR A 192 -20.88 -3.66 -10.44
N GLY A 193 -21.11 -2.80 -11.44
CA GLY A 193 -21.92 -1.59 -11.29
C GLY A 193 -23.36 -1.88 -10.88
N SER A 194 -23.99 -2.87 -11.54
CA SER A 194 -25.36 -3.28 -11.22
C SER A 194 -25.47 -3.88 -9.82
N LEU A 195 -24.58 -4.82 -9.48
CA LEU A 195 -24.55 -5.49 -8.17
C LEU A 195 -24.25 -4.51 -7.03
N ALA A 196 -23.32 -3.59 -7.22
CA ALA A 196 -23.06 -2.53 -6.26
C ALA A 196 -24.28 -1.62 -6.08
N GLY A 197 -24.96 -1.26 -7.17
CA GLY A 197 -26.21 -0.50 -7.15
C GLY A 197 -27.33 -1.18 -6.37
N PHE A 198 -27.54 -2.47 -6.62
CA PHE A 198 -28.48 -3.28 -5.84
C PHE A 198 -28.08 -3.37 -4.37
N GLY A 199 -26.79 -3.56 -4.08
CA GLY A 199 -26.26 -3.57 -2.73
C GLY A 199 -26.53 -2.26 -1.97
N VAL A 200 -26.31 -1.11 -2.62
CA VAL A 200 -26.63 0.21 -2.05
C VAL A 200 -28.14 0.36 -1.86
N LEU A 201 -28.96 -0.05 -2.82
CA LEU A 201 -30.42 0.01 -2.71
C LEU A 201 -30.93 -0.86 -1.54
N ILE A 202 -30.39 -2.07 -1.38
CA ILE A 202 -30.73 -2.97 -0.27
C ILE A 202 -30.36 -2.29 1.06
N GLY A 203 -29.14 -1.77 1.18
CA GLY A 203 -28.72 -1.07 2.41
C GLY A 203 -29.60 0.15 2.72
N ARG A 204 -29.98 0.93 1.70
CA ARG A 204 -30.83 2.11 1.89
C ARG A 204 -32.30 1.78 2.17
N THR A 205 -32.79 0.59 1.83
CA THR A 205 -34.19 0.17 2.08
C THR A 205 -34.34 -0.64 3.36
N GLN A 206 -33.34 -1.42 3.75
CA GLN A 206 -33.35 -2.29 4.92
C GLN A 206 -32.84 -1.58 6.18
N HIS A 207 -33.49 -0.48 6.56
CA HIS A 207 -33.11 0.31 7.75
C HIS A 207 -33.03 -0.54 9.02
N ARG A 208 -33.97 -1.47 9.23
CA ARG A 208 -33.98 -2.34 10.41
C ARG A 208 -32.75 -3.25 10.47
N ALA A 209 -32.33 -3.82 9.34
CA ALA A 209 -31.14 -4.67 9.27
C ALA A 209 -29.87 -3.87 9.62
N ILE A 210 -29.71 -2.67 9.03
CA ILE A 210 -28.57 -1.79 9.35
C ILE A 210 -28.54 -1.42 10.83
N GLN A 211 -29.70 -1.12 11.42
CA GLN A 211 -29.81 -0.79 12.84
C GLN A 211 -29.39 -1.96 13.73
N ILE A 212 -29.82 -3.18 13.41
CA ILE A 212 -29.40 -4.39 14.14
C ILE A 212 -27.89 -4.62 13.98
N THR A 213 -27.35 -4.56 12.76
CA THR A 213 -25.91 -4.72 12.52
C THR A 213 -25.09 -3.70 13.30
N ARG A 214 -25.56 -2.44 13.34
CA ARG A 214 -24.94 -1.38 14.15
C ARG A 214 -24.92 -1.73 15.63
N GLN A 215 -26.05 -2.19 16.18
CA GLN A 215 -26.15 -2.60 17.58
C GLN A 215 -25.20 -3.76 17.91
N VAL A 216 -25.13 -4.78 17.04
CA VAL A 216 -24.21 -5.92 17.21
C VAL A 216 -22.76 -5.45 17.18
N LEU A 217 -22.38 -4.64 16.20
CA LEU A 217 -21.02 -4.10 16.07
C LEU A 217 -20.61 -3.31 17.33
N PHE A 218 -21.50 -2.47 17.83
CA PHE A 218 -21.24 -1.68 19.04
C PHE A 218 -21.25 -2.52 20.31
N ALA A 219 -22.04 -3.59 20.39
CA ALA A 219 -21.95 -4.56 21.48
C ALA A 219 -20.57 -5.25 21.50
N ILE A 220 -20.03 -5.63 20.33
CA ILE A 220 -18.68 -6.18 20.20
C ILE A 220 -17.63 -5.14 20.64
N CYS A 221 -17.71 -3.90 20.14
CA CYS A 221 -16.81 -2.82 20.58
C CYS A 221 -16.90 -2.58 22.09
N ARG A 222 -18.10 -2.65 22.67
CA ARG A 222 -18.33 -2.51 24.11
C ARG A 222 -17.71 -3.65 24.92
N GLY A 223 -17.72 -4.89 24.40
CA GLY A 223 -17.03 -6.02 25.01
C GLY A 223 -15.51 -5.92 24.93
N LEU A 224 -14.98 -5.44 23.80
CA LEU A 224 -13.53 -5.39 23.54
C LEU A 224 -12.82 -4.13 24.09
N LEU A 225 -13.54 -3.02 24.29
CA LEU A 225 -12.94 -1.76 24.75
C LEU A 225 -12.17 -1.89 26.09
N PRO A 226 -12.66 -2.62 27.12
CA PRO A 226 -11.90 -2.79 28.35
C PRO A 226 -10.60 -3.58 28.15
N LEU A 227 -10.62 -4.63 27.32
CA LEU A 227 -9.41 -5.39 26.97
C LEU A 227 -8.40 -4.50 26.23
N LEU A 228 -8.87 -3.72 25.25
CA LEU A 228 -8.04 -2.76 24.53
C LEU A 228 -7.46 -1.70 25.47
N SER A 229 -8.26 -1.20 26.41
CA SER A 229 -7.84 -0.23 27.42
C SER A 229 -6.81 -0.82 28.38
N PHE A 230 -6.98 -2.10 28.77
CA PHE A 230 -5.99 -2.82 29.56
C PHE A 230 -4.64 -2.90 28.85
N ILE A 231 -4.63 -3.33 27.58
CA ILE A 231 -3.41 -3.41 26.76
C ILE A 231 -2.74 -2.04 26.65
N ALA A 232 -3.53 -1.00 26.39
CA ALA A 232 -3.03 0.37 26.30
C ALA A 232 -2.35 0.81 27.60
N VAL A 233 -3.06 0.76 28.73
CA VAL A 233 -2.52 1.19 30.02
C VAL A 233 -1.29 0.36 30.40
N LEU A 234 -1.34 -0.96 30.23
CA LEU A 234 -0.21 -1.86 30.50
C LEU A 234 1.03 -1.46 29.68
N PHE A 235 0.85 -1.13 28.40
CA PHE A 235 1.94 -0.68 27.55
C PHE A 235 2.57 0.62 28.05
N VAL A 236 1.78 1.63 28.46
CA VAL A 236 2.36 2.88 28.99
C VAL A 236 3.05 2.67 30.32
N LEU A 237 2.50 1.82 31.18
CA LEU A 237 3.10 1.50 32.47
C LEU A 237 4.39 0.68 32.34
N SER A 238 4.59 -0.04 31.24
CA SER A 238 5.83 -0.78 31.00
C SER A 238 6.97 0.10 30.46
N LEU A 239 6.67 1.22 29.80
CA LEU A 239 7.70 2.11 29.22
C LEU A 239 8.76 2.61 30.23
N PRO A 240 8.41 3.03 31.46
CA PRO A 240 9.42 3.43 32.44
C PRO A 240 10.34 2.29 32.88
N LEU A 241 9.89 1.03 32.75
CA LEU A 241 10.65 -0.17 33.15
C LEU A 241 11.55 -0.69 32.02
N THR A 242 11.05 -0.69 30.78
CA THR A 242 11.75 -1.24 29.61
C THR A 242 12.58 -0.20 28.86
N GLY A 243 12.30 1.09 29.07
CA GLY A 243 12.89 2.19 28.31
C GLY A 243 12.30 2.32 26.90
N LEU A 244 12.71 3.37 26.18
CA LEU A 244 12.24 3.66 24.82
C LEU A 244 13.09 3.01 23.73
N GLU A 245 14.25 2.45 24.06
CA GLU A 245 15.18 1.89 23.07
C GLU A 245 14.60 0.70 22.26
N PRO A 246 13.87 -0.26 22.87
CA PRO A 246 13.26 -1.37 22.13
C PRO A 246 12.26 -0.90 21.06
N LEU A 247 11.49 0.16 21.36
CA LEU A 247 10.54 0.78 20.43
C LEU A 247 11.22 1.27 19.15
N TRP A 248 12.43 1.85 19.27
CA TRP A 248 13.16 2.40 18.12
C TRP A 248 13.77 1.33 17.23
N LYS A 249 14.10 0.17 17.79
CA LYS A 249 14.60 -1.00 17.04
C LYS A 249 13.50 -1.60 16.16
N THR A 250 12.24 -1.57 16.61
CA THR A 250 11.10 -2.02 15.83
C THR A 250 10.74 -0.95 14.78
N ARG A 251 11.13 -1.17 13.51
CA ARG A 251 10.90 -0.23 12.39
C ARG A 251 9.43 0.20 12.17
N SER A 252 8.47 -0.40 12.89
CA SER A 252 7.02 -0.19 12.81
C SER A 252 6.37 0.40 14.08
N ALA A 253 7.14 0.91 15.05
CA ALA A 253 6.58 1.43 16.30
C ALA A 253 5.49 2.50 16.09
N ALA A 254 5.71 3.46 15.19
CA ALA A 254 4.76 4.54 14.94
C ALA A 254 3.40 4.03 14.42
N SER A 255 3.40 3.07 13.50
CA SER A 255 2.16 2.55 12.91
C SER A 255 1.32 1.79 13.95
N LEU A 256 1.96 0.98 14.81
CA LEU A 256 1.28 0.27 15.89
C LEU A 256 0.64 1.25 16.90
N LEU A 257 1.36 2.29 17.29
CA LEU A 257 0.86 3.32 18.21
C LEU A 257 -0.34 4.09 17.63
N LEU A 258 -0.28 4.43 16.34
CA LEU A 258 -1.39 5.10 15.65
C LEU A 258 -2.61 4.17 15.51
N VAL A 259 -2.41 2.90 15.16
CA VAL A 259 -3.49 1.90 15.08
C VAL A 259 -4.16 1.71 16.45
N LEU A 260 -3.37 1.53 17.51
CA LEU A 260 -3.89 1.42 18.88
C LEU A 260 -4.72 2.65 19.26
N SER A 261 -4.22 3.85 18.96
CA SER A 261 -4.92 5.11 19.24
C SER A 261 -6.23 5.24 18.44
N LEU A 262 -6.21 4.90 17.15
CA LEU A 262 -7.41 4.90 16.29
C LEU A 262 -8.46 3.90 16.76
N LEU A 263 -8.04 2.70 17.19
CA LEU A 263 -8.94 1.70 17.76
C LEU A 263 -9.57 2.19 19.07
N LEU A 264 -8.78 2.78 19.97
CA LEU A 264 -9.29 3.34 21.22
C LEU A 264 -10.31 4.45 20.96
N VAL A 265 -10.01 5.38 20.06
CA VAL A 265 -10.93 6.46 19.66
C VAL A 265 -12.21 5.89 19.05
N SER A 266 -12.09 4.92 18.14
CA SER A 266 -13.23 4.31 17.45
C SER A 266 -14.12 3.50 18.40
N PHE A 267 -13.54 2.69 19.28
CA PHE A 267 -14.29 1.88 20.23
C PHE A 267 -14.94 2.74 21.32
N THR A 268 -14.25 3.79 21.77
CA THR A 268 -14.83 4.76 22.71
C THR A 268 -16.03 5.47 22.09
N ASN A 269 -15.95 5.86 20.81
CA ASN A 269 -17.09 6.41 20.07
C ASN A 269 -18.26 5.43 19.95
N ALA A 270 -17.96 4.16 19.67
CA ALA A 270 -18.96 3.10 19.58
C ALA A 270 -19.68 2.87 20.92
N VAL A 271 -18.97 2.99 22.05
CA VAL A 271 -19.54 2.77 23.39
C VAL A 271 -20.27 4.01 23.92
N TYR A 272 -19.84 5.22 23.56
CA TYR A 272 -20.45 6.48 23.99
C TYR A 272 -21.89 6.69 23.45
N GLN A 273 -22.47 5.74 22.69
CA GLN A 273 -23.82 5.87 22.11
C GLN A 273 -24.83 6.59 23.02
N GLN A 274 -25.53 7.54 22.41
CA GLN A 274 -26.46 8.45 23.07
C GLN A 274 -27.57 7.70 23.83
N GLY A 275 -27.83 8.08 25.09
CA GLY A 275 -29.18 7.98 25.67
C GLY A 275 -29.28 7.45 27.10
N ASP A 276 -28.35 6.66 27.59
CA ASP A 276 -28.45 6.12 28.95
C ASP A 276 -27.72 7.03 29.94
N ASP A 277 -28.45 7.62 30.89
CA ASP A 277 -27.89 8.29 32.07
C ASP A 277 -27.07 7.33 32.94
N THR A 278 -27.18 6.01 32.68
CA THR A 278 -26.41 4.99 33.36
C THR A 278 -25.06 4.78 32.69
N ALA A 279 -23.98 4.89 33.49
CA ALA A 279 -22.64 4.58 33.02
C ALA A 279 -22.58 3.17 32.41
N PRO A 280 -22.03 2.99 31.19
CA PRO A 280 -22.08 1.72 30.47
C PRO A 280 -21.26 0.60 31.12
N TYR A 281 -20.43 0.93 32.10
CA TYR A 281 -19.56 -0.01 32.80
C TYR A 281 -19.60 0.18 34.32
N PRO A 282 -19.35 -0.90 35.08
CA PRO A 282 -18.95 -0.82 36.48
C PRO A 282 -17.74 0.10 36.68
N VAL A 283 -17.60 0.64 37.89
CA VAL A 283 -16.61 1.68 38.20
C VAL A 283 -15.18 1.27 37.81
N VAL A 284 -14.76 0.03 38.07
CA VAL A 284 -13.39 -0.44 37.76
C VAL A 284 -13.08 -0.38 36.26
N LEU A 285 -13.95 -0.97 35.44
CA LEU A 285 -13.77 -0.96 33.98
C LEU A 285 -13.87 0.46 33.41
N ARG A 286 -14.74 1.30 33.98
CA ARG A 286 -14.83 2.71 33.59
C ARG A 286 -13.53 3.46 33.87
N ARG A 287 -12.92 3.28 35.05
CA ARG A 287 -11.63 3.89 35.38
C ARG A 287 -10.50 3.41 34.47
N LEU A 288 -10.54 2.14 34.07
CA LEU A 288 -9.57 1.58 33.13
C LEU A 288 -9.66 2.26 31.75
N VAL A 289 -10.89 2.47 31.23
CA VAL A 289 -11.11 3.22 29.99
C VAL A 289 -10.70 4.68 30.14
N GLU A 290 -11.06 5.34 31.24
CA GLU A 290 -10.61 6.72 31.52
C GLU A 290 -9.08 6.82 31.55
N ALA A 291 -8.39 5.85 32.16
CA ALA A 291 -6.94 5.80 32.20
C ALA A 291 -6.32 5.59 30.81
N SER A 292 -6.90 4.73 29.97
CA SER A 292 -6.41 4.53 28.60
C SER A 292 -6.60 5.78 27.73
N LEU A 293 -7.69 6.52 27.93
CA LEU A 293 -7.94 7.80 27.26
C LEU A 293 -6.97 8.90 27.72
N LEU A 294 -6.61 8.94 29.00
CA LEU A 294 -5.56 9.84 29.51
C LEU A 294 -4.17 9.47 29.00
N ALA A 295 -3.95 8.20 28.64
CA ALA A 295 -2.72 7.73 28.02
C ALA A 295 -2.61 8.06 26.52
N LEU A 296 -3.72 8.34 25.81
CA LEU A 296 -3.73 8.64 24.37
C LEU A 296 -2.71 9.71 23.93
N PRO A 297 -2.56 10.85 24.62
CA PRO A 297 -1.56 11.86 24.25
C PRO A 297 -0.13 11.33 24.24
N VAL A 298 0.19 10.37 25.12
CA VAL A 298 1.52 9.76 25.18
C VAL A 298 1.80 8.99 23.89
N TYR A 299 0.86 8.18 23.39
CA TYR A 299 1.04 7.47 22.12
C TYR A 299 1.17 8.42 20.94
N ALA A 300 0.36 9.48 20.91
CA ALA A 300 0.41 10.46 19.84
C ALA A 300 1.77 11.18 19.79
N VAL A 301 2.30 11.57 20.96
CA VAL A 301 3.64 12.19 21.07
C VAL A 301 4.73 11.21 20.66
N LEU A 302 4.69 9.96 21.12
CA LEU A 302 5.67 8.94 20.74
C LEU A 302 5.64 8.66 19.24
N ALA A 303 4.45 8.57 18.63
CA ALA A 303 4.30 8.36 17.19
C ALA A 303 4.81 9.56 16.37
N LEU A 304 4.51 10.79 16.79
CA LEU A 304 5.03 12.00 16.14
C LEU A 304 6.55 12.12 16.27
N TYR A 305 7.09 11.81 17.44
CA TYR A 305 8.54 11.79 17.67
C TYR A 305 9.24 10.73 16.82
N ALA A 306 8.65 9.52 16.73
CA ALA A 306 9.12 8.43 15.87
C ALA A 306 9.20 8.86 14.40
N LEU A 307 8.13 9.49 13.91
CA LEU A 307 8.06 9.99 12.55
C LEU A 307 9.06 11.13 12.33
N GLY A 308 9.18 12.05 13.30
CA GLY A 308 10.14 13.16 13.27
C GLY A 308 11.58 12.67 13.14
N LEU A 309 11.99 11.67 13.92
CA LEU A 309 13.32 11.06 13.81
C LEU A 309 13.58 10.51 12.40
N ARG A 310 12.59 9.83 11.81
CA ARG A 310 12.72 9.30 10.45
C ARG A 310 12.78 10.39 9.38
N VAL A 311 12.04 11.48 9.55
CA VAL A 311 12.09 12.63 8.66
C VAL A 311 13.45 13.32 8.73
N VAL A 312 14.02 13.49 9.93
CA VAL A 312 15.36 14.09 10.10
C VAL A 312 16.45 13.18 9.54
N GLN A 313 16.36 11.86 9.76
CA GLN A 313 17.38 10.89 9.33
C GLN A 313 17.34 10.60 7.82
N TYR A 314 16.15 10.44 7.24
CA TYR A 314 15.96 9.93 5.87
C TYR A 314 15.26 10.92 4.93
N GLY A 315 14.94 12.12 5.41
CA GLY A 315 14.20 13.12 4.66
C GLY A 315 12.70 12.81 4.51
N TRP A 316 12.00 13.74 3.89
CA TRP A 316 10.59 13.59 3.54
C TRP A 316 10.39 12.55 2.44
N THR A 317 9.35 11.74 2.59
CA THR A 317 8.81 10.83 1.56
C THR A 317 7.30 10.95 1.55
N LEU A 318 6.65 10.48 0.48
CA LEU A 318 5.18 10.51 0.35
C LEU A 318 4.51 9.77 1.51
N ASP A 319 4.99 8.58 1.88
CA ASP A 319 4.46 7.79 2.99
C ASP A 319 4.58 8.53 4.34
N ARG A 320 5.73 9.18 4.59
CA ARG A 320 5.96 9.94 5.83
C ARG A 320 5.08 11.16 5.91
N PHE A 321 4.82 11.82 4.78
CA PHE A 321 3.88 12.95 4.73
C PHE A 321 2.49 12.52 5.19
N TRP A 322 1.93 11.46 4.60
CA TRP A 322 0.60 10.97 4.99
C TRP A 322 0.58 10.44 6.41
N ALA A 323 1.62 9.74 6.85
CA ALA A 323 1.75 9.28 8.23
C ALA A 323 1.75 10.45 9.23
N VAL A 324 2.41 11.58 8.92
CA VAL A 324 2.38 12.78 9.74
C VAL A 324 0.99 13.41 9.78
N LEU A 325 0.28 13.52 8.65
CA LEU A 325 -1.10 14.04 8.65
C LEU A 325 -2.04 13.16 9.50
N ILE A 326 -1.92 11.83 9.38
CA ILE A 326 -2.68 10.89 10.21
C ILE A 326 -2.30 11.06 11.68
N ALA A 327 -1.01 11.16 12.00
CA ALA A 327 -0.55 11.34 13.37
C ALA A 327 -1.04 12.65 13.98
N LEU A 328 -1.11 13.74 13.21
CA LEU A 328 -1.67 15.02 13.65
C LEU A 328 -3.18 14.91 13.91
N ALA A 329 -3.93 14.22 13.04
CA ALA A 329 -5.34 13.95 13.27
C ALA A 329 -5.56 13.11 14.55
N VAL A 330 -4.77 12.06 14.73
CA VAL A 330 -4.80 11.22 15.94
C VAL A 330 -4.43 12.02 17.18
N ALA A 331 -3.43 12.91 17.11
CA ALA A 331 -3.07 13.79 18.21
C ALA A 331 -4.22 14.73 18.61
N GLY A 332 -4.95 15.27 17.63
CA GLY A 332 -6.17 16.07 17.88
C GLY A 332 -7.24 15.28 18.64
N TYR A 333 -7.52 14.04 18.22
CA TYR A 333 -8.43 13.15 18.95
C TYR A 333 -7.89 12.79 20.35
N ALA A 334 -6.61 12.46 20.47
CA ALA A 334 -5.97 12.09 21.73
C ALA A 334 -6.10 13.20 22.78
N LEU A 335 -5.80 14.45 22.40
CA LEU A 335 -5.95 15.60 23.28
C LEU A 335 -7.41 15.86 23.64
N GLY A 336 -8.31 15.81 22.65
CA GLY A 336 -9.74 16.03 22.89
C GLY A 336 -10.37 14.99 23.82
N TYR A 337 -9.93 13.73 23.71
CA TYR A 337 -10.46 12.61 24.50
C TYR A 337 -9.89 12.61 25.91
N ALA A 338 -8.58 12.88 26.06
CA ALA A 338 -7.98 13.10 27.37
C ALA A 338 -8.66 14.28 28.10
N LEU A 339 -8.93 15.38 27.39
CA LEU A 339 -9.63 16.53 27.94
C LEU A 339 -11.07 16.19 28.37
N ALA A 340 -11.75 15.32 27.62
CA ALA A 340 -13.10 14.85 27.95
C ALA A 340 -13.13 14.02 29.26
N VAL A 341 -12.03 13.34 29.61
CA VAL A 341 -11.89 12.63 30.90
C VAL A 341 -11.63 13.61 32.04
N VAL A 342 -10.74 14.60 31.83
CA VAL A 342 -10.37 15.57 32.86
C VAL A 342 -11.53 16.52 33.19
N ARG A 343 -12.28 16.96 32.18
CA ARG A 343 -13.44 17.84 32.35
C ARG A 343 -14.65 17.03 32.81
N ARG A 344 -14.87 17.00 34.12
CA ARG A 344 -16.09 16.40 34.70
C ARG A 344 -17.31 17.27 34.38
N GLN A 345 -18.12 16.83 33.42
CA GLN A 345 -19.42 17.40 33.09
C GLN A 345 -20.55 16.49 33.58
N GLY A 346 -21.80 16.92 33.42
CA GLY A 346 -22.98 16.18 33.91
C GLY A 346 -23.10 14.76 33.35
N ARG A 347 -22.71 14.54 32.08
CA ARG A 347 -22.71 13.21 31.43
C ARG A 347 -21.28 12.72 31.19
N TRP A 348 -21.06 11.41 31.39
CA TRP A 348 -19.78 10.75 31.17
C TRP A 348 -19.28 11.01 29.74
N LEU A 349 -18.09 11.59 29.58
CA LEU A 349 -17.47 11.89 28.28
C LEU A 349 -18.27 12.83 27.34
N GLN A 350 -19.14 13.68 27.88
CA GLN A 350 -19.96 14.62 27.07
C GLN A 350 -19.16 15.52 26.11
N THR A 351 -17.91 15.84 26.45
CA THR A 351 -17.04 16.67 25.61
C THR A 351 -16.61 15.98 24.31
N LEU A 352 -16.85 14.68 24.14
CA LEU A 352 -16.59 13.96 22.88
C LEU A 352 -17.41 14.51 21.71
N GLU A 353 -18.66 14.92 21.94
CA GLU A 353 -19.55 15.41 20.88
C GLU A 353 -18.97 16.64 20.14
N PRO A 354 -18.58 17.73 20.82
CA PRO A 354 -17.96 18.87 20.14
C PRO A 354 -16.56 18.55 19.60
N VAL A 355 -15.77 17.71 20.28
CA VAL A 355 -14.45 17.29 19.80
C VAL A 355 -14.57 16.57 18.46
N ASN A 356 -15.43 15.57 18.36
CA ASN A 356 -15.61 14.81 17.12
C ASN A 356 -16.15 15.68 15.98
N ARG A 357 -17.08 16.58 16.27
CA ARG A 357 -17.60 17.52 15.26
C ARG A 357 -16.49 18.41 14.70
N TRP A 358 -15.62 18.93 15.56
CA TRP A 358 -14.48 19.75 15.13
C TRP A 358 -13.45 18.91 14.39
N MET A 359 -13.16 17.71 14.87
CA MET A 359 -12.22 16.79 14.23
C MET A 359 -12.71 16.31 12.86
N CYS A 360 -14.02 16.23 12.58
CA CYS A 360 -14.53 15.99 11.23
C CYS A 360 -14.05 17.08 10.24
N TRP A 361 -14.10 18.36 10.64
CA TRP A 361 -13.59 19.45 9.82
C TRP A 361 -12.08 19.42 9.68
N VAL A 362 -11.35 19.07 10.74
CA VAL A 362 -9.89 18.90 10.67
C VAL A 362 -9.52 17.78 9.70
N VAL A 363 -10.14 16.60 9.81
CA VAL A 363 -9.88 15.47 8.91
C VAL A 363 -10.23 15.82 7.46
N LEU A 364 -11.36 16.50 7.23
CA LEU A 364 -11.72 16.99 5.90
C LEU A 364 -10.68 17.99 5.37
N ALA A 365 -10.24 18.94 6.19
CA ALA A 365 -9.22 19.90 5.82
C ALA A 365 -7.88 19.23 5.51
N LEU A 366 -7.42 18.29 6.33
CA LEU A 366 -6.17 17.55 6.09
C LEU A 366 -6.24 16.72 4.80
N ALA A 367 -7.39 16.07 4.54
CA ALA A 367 -7.61 15.31 3.32
C ALA A 367 -7.60 16.20 2.06
N LEU A 368 -8.26 17.37 2.11
CA LEU A 368 -8.26 18.32 0.99
C LEU A 368 -6.89 18.98 0.81
N LEU A 369 -6.27 19.45 1.89
CA LEU A 369 -4.97 20.12 1.85
C LEU A 369 -3.87 19.17 1.37
N GLY A 370 -3.88 17.91 1.81
CA GLY A 370 -2.93 16.88 1.39
C GLY A 370 -3.03 16.52 -0.10
N ASN A 371 -4.20 16.69 -0.70
CA ASN A 371 -4.43 16.53 -2.15
C ASN A 371 -4.25 17.83 -2.95
N SER A 372 -4.08 18.97 -2.27
CA SER A 372 -4.01 20.29 -2.89
C SER A 372 -2.57 20.73 -3.20
N PRO A 373 -2.38 21.71 -4.10
CA PRO A 373 -1.08 22.36 -4.34
C PRO A 373 -0.54 23.14 -3.12
N LEU A 374 -1.34 23.35 -2.06
CA LEU A 374 -0.93 24.15 -0.90
C LEU A 374 0.13 23.43 -0.08
N LEU A 375 -0.15 22.20 0.37
CA LEU A 375 0.85 21.36 1.06
C LEU A 375 1.80 20.70 0.06
N ASP A 376 1.24 20.15 -1.03
CA ASP A 376 1.94 19.47 -2.13
C ASP A 376 3.01 18.46 -1.65
N PRO A 377 2.63 17.18 -1.40
CA PRO A 377 3.54 16.19 -0.84
C PRO A 377 4.74 15.89 -1.74
N VAL A 378 4.58 16.01 -3.06
CA VAL A 378 5.66 15.78 -4.03
C VAL A 378 6.68 16.90 -3.93
N ARG A 379 6.25 18.17 -3.82
CA ARG A 379 7.19 19.30 -3.64
C ARG A 379 8.03 19.16 -2.37
N LEU A 380 7.40 18.80 -1.26
CA LEU A 380 8.12 18.57 0.01
C LEU A 380 9.13 17.43 -0.11
N THR A 381 8.71 16.31 -0.70
CA THR A 381 9.59 15.15 -0.93
C THR A 381 10.76 15.51 -1.84
N LEU A 382 10.51 16.17 -2.97
CA LEU A 382 11.57 16.59 -3.91
C LEU A 382 12.56 17.54 -3.25
N SER A 383 12.10 18.59 -2.57
CA SER A 383 12.99 19.55 -1.90
C SER A 383 13.91 18.87 -0.88
N SER A 384 13.36 17.94 -0.08
CA SER A 384 14.13 17.21 0.92
C SER A 384 15.11 16.21 0.33
N GLN A 385 14.71 15.44 -0.68
CA GLN A 385 15.58 14.42 -1.28
C GLN A 385 16.65 15.06 -2.15
N LEU A 386 16.33 16.07 -2.96
CA LEU A 386 17.34 16.77 -3.77
C LEU A 386 18.40 17.45 -2.90
N ALA A 387 18.00 18.06 -1.78
CA ALA A 387 18.96 18.65 -0.85
C ALA A 387 19.95 17.61 -0.28
N ARG A 388 19.46 16.40 0.04
CA ARG A 388 20.31 15.30 0.53
C ARG A 388 21.25 14.76 -0.55
N LEU A 389 20.74 14.52 -1.76
CA LEU A 389 21.55 13.99 -2.86
C LEU A 389 22.65 14.96 -3.29
N ARG A 390 22.39 16.28 -3.22
CA ARG A 390 23.43 17.29 -3.46
C ARG A 390 24.46 17.40 -2.35
N ALA A 391 24.06 17.14 -1.10
CA ALA A 391 24.96 17.24 0.04
C ALA A 391 25.95 16.07 0.13
N ASP A 392 25.58 14.89 -0.36
CA ASP A 392 26.42 13.69 -0.34
C ASP A 392 26.31 12.90 -1.66
N PRO A 393 26.90 13.40 -2.78
CA PRO A 393 26.85 12.73 -4.07
C PRO A 393 27.38 11.27 -4.08
N PRO A 394 28.45 10.92 -3.34
CA PRO A 394 28.94 9.54 -3.27
C PRO A 394 27.94 8.55 -2.63
N ALA A 395 26.99 9.03 -1.83
CA ALA A 395 25.98 8.20 -1.19
C ALA A 395 24.74 7.94 -2.06
N ILE A 396 24.66 8.49 -3.28
CA ILE A 396 23.53 8.31 -4.19
C ILE A 396 23.43 6.85 -4.62
N THR A 397 22.32 6.19 -4.26
CA THR A 397 22.02 4.82 -4.67
C THR A 397 20.98 4.77 -5.79
N SER A 398 20.84 3.64 -6.51
CA SER A 398 19.73 3.53 -7.46
C SER A 398 18.38 3.56 -6.77
N SER A 399 18.28 3.12 -5.51
CA SER A 399 17.01 3.17 -4.77
C SER A 399 16.52 4.61 -4.64
N ASP A 400 17.41 5.54 -4.26
CA ASP A 400 17.07 6.96 -4.12
C ASP A 400 16.63 7.56 -5.47
N VAL A 401 17.34 7.21 -6.54
CA VAL A 401 17.06 7.71 -7.89
C VAL A 401 15.80 7.08 -8.48
N ASN A 402 15.52 5.81 -8.19
CA ASN A 402 14.32 5.10 -8.65
C ASN A 402 13.05 5.73 -8.06
N VAL A 403 13.09 6.16 -6.79
CA VAL A 403 11.97 6.90 -6.18
C VAL A 403 11.70 8.20 -6.97
N LEU A 404 12.73 8.95 -7.33
CA LEU A 404 12.59 10.17 -8.13
C LEU A 404 12.06 9.86 -9.55
N ARG A 405 12.56 8.80 -10.19
CA ARG A 405 12.23 8.42 -11.57
C ARG A 405 10.83 7.84 -11.74
N PHE A 406 10.39 7.02 -10.79
CA PHE A 406 9.19 6.19 -10.94
C PHE A 406 8.05 6.63 -10.02
N ASP A 407 8.37 7.06 -8.79
CA ASP A 407 7.37 7.21 -7.73
C ASP A 407 6.86 8.64 -7.57
N LEU A 408 7.50 9.67 -8.16
CA LEU A 408 7.14 11.09 -7.96
C LEU A 408 6.49 11.76 -9.19
N GLY A 409 6.25 11.01 -10.26
CA GLY A 409 5.65 11.51 -11.51
C GLY A 409 6.59 12.41 -12.31
N ARG A 410 6.01 13.20 -13.22
CA ARG A 410 6.70 14.15 -14.11
C ARG A 410 7.73 15.01 -13.37
N ARG A 411 7.34 15.58 -12.23
CA ARG A 411 8.21 16.47 -11.45
C ARG A 411 9.44 15.76 -10.90
N GLY A 412 9.34 14.48 -10.56
CA GLY A 412 10.48 13.67 -10.15
C GLY A 412 11.48 13.42 -11.28
N VAL A 413 10.98 13.09 -12.48
CA VAL A 413 11.83 12.91 -13.67
C VAL A 413 12.51 14.22 -14.07
N GLN A 414 11.78 15.34 -14.02
CA GLN A 414 12.36 16.67 -14.29
C GLN A 414 13.45 17.03 -13.28
N ALA A 415 13.18 16.84 -11.99
CA ALA A 415 14.17 17.07 -10.92
C ALA A 415 15.42 16.19 -11.11
N LEU A 416 15.25 14.96 -11.60
CA LEU A 416 16.37 14.07 -11.87
C LEU A 416 17.21 14.53 -13.08
N ARG A 417 16.57 15.04 -14.14
CA ARG A 417 17.26 15.67 -15.29
C ARG A 417 18.00 16.95 -14.90
N GLU A 418 17.46 17.72 -13.97
CA GLU A 418 18.14 18.89 -13.41
C GLU A 418 19.35 18.49 -12.56
N LEU A 419 19.18 17.47 -11.71
CA LEU A 419 20.26 16.93 -10.86
C LEU A 419 21.42 16.37 -11.69
N GLN A 420 21.14 15.75 -12.84
CA GLN A 420 22.17 15.26 -13.77
C GLN A 420 23.11 16.37 -14.27
N ARG A 421 22.62 17.61 -14.35
CA ARG A 421 23.38 18.78 -14.85
C ARG A 421 24.04 19.58 -13.74
N ASP A 422 23.85 19.18 -12.48
CA ASP A 422 24.36 19.89 -11.31
C ASP A 422 25.89 19.68 -11.18
N PRO A 423 26.69 20.76 -11.06
CA PRO A 423 28.14 20.66 -10.93
C PRO A 423 28.62 19.76 -9.78
N ALA A 424 27.87 19.70 -8.67
CA ALA A 424 28.21 18.85 -7.53
C ALA A 424 28.09 17.35 -7.87
N ILE A 425 27.20 17.02 -8.81
CA ILE A 425 26.92 15.66 -9.25
C ILE A 425 27.86 15.26 -10.38
N THR A 426 28.10 16.16 -11.35
CA THR A 426 29.02 15.89 -12.47
C THR A 426 30.48 15.75 -12.06
N ALA A 427 30.86 16.31 -10.91
CA ALA A 427 32.19 16.14 -10.33
C ALA A 427 32.44 14.74 -9.72
N ASP A 428 31.38 13.97 -9.44
CA ASP A 428 31.49 12.61 -8.90
C ASP A 428 31.65 11.57 -10.04
N ALA A 429 32.43 10.52 -9.78
CA ALA A 429 32.72 9.49 -10.79
C ALA A 429 31.51 8.59 -11.12
N ASN A 430 30.59 8.41 -10.17
CA ASN A 430 29.53 7.39 -10.22
C ASN A 430 28.13 8.00 -10.31
N ALA A 431 27.86 9.09 -9.57
CA ALA A 431 26.54 9.69 -9.48
C ALA A 431 25.89 10.04 -10.84
N PRO A 432 26.62 10.62 -11.83
CA PRO A 432 26.05 10.89 -13.14
C PRO A 432 25.60 9.63 -13.89
N GLN A 433 26.33 8.53 -13.72
CA GLN A 433 26.04 7.24 -14.38
C GLN A 433 24.80 6.58 -13.77
N VAL A 434 24.66 6.61 -12.44
CA VAL A 434 23.47 6.11 -11.73
C VAL A 434 22.21 6.85 -12.19
N ILE A 435 22.31 8.19 -12.28
CA ILE A 435 21.20 9.04 -12.71
C ILE A 435 20.85 8.79 -14.18
N ALA A 436 21.86 8.70 -15.06
CA ALA A 436 21.65 8.42 -16.47
C ALA A 436 20.98 7.05 -16.70
N ALA A 437 21.43 6.03 -15.98
CA ALA A 437 20.88 4.68 -16.06
C ALA A 437 19.41 4.64 -15.60
N ALA A 438 19.08 5.30 -14.50
CA ALA A 438 17.69 5.38 -14.04
C ALA A 438 16.79 6.15 -15.02
N LEU A 439 17.28 7.23 -15.63
CA LEU A 439 16.54 7.97 -16.67
C LEU A 439 16.32 7.13 -17.93
N ALA A 440 17.27 6.27 -18.31
CA ALA A 440 17.18 5.40 -19.48
C ALA A 440 16.18 4.24 -19.29
N ARG A 441 15.88 3.84 -18.05
CA ARG A 441 14.96 2.73 -17.78
C ARG A 441 13.53 3.04 -18.20
N THR A 442 12.89 2.04 -18.79
CA THR A 442 11.49 2.04 -19.21
C THR A 442 10.61 1.16 -18.31
N SER A 443 11.16 0.58 -17.24
CA SER A 443 10.43 -0.13 -16.19
C SER A 443 11.22 -0.08 -14.88
N ARG A 444 10.52 -0.10 -13.72
CA ARG A 444 11.15 -0.20 -12.39
C ARG A 444 11.86 -1.54 -12.19
N TRP A 445 11.34 -2.58 -12.83
CA TRP A 445 11.77 -3.98 -12.71
C TRP A 445 12.63 -4.43 -13.88
N ASP A 446 13.10 -3.50 -14.71
CA ASP A 446 14.03 -3.83 -15.78
C ASP A 446 15.36 -4.28 -15.15
N ASP A 447 15.78 -5.52 -15.42
CA ASP A 447 17.01 -6.16 -14.91
C ASP A 447 18.31 -5.51 -15.48
N GLY A 448 18.20 -4.36 -16.14
CA GLY A 448 19.36 -3.60 -16.61
C GLY A 448 20.27 -3.20 -15.46
N GLN A 449 21.58 -3.47 -15.61
CA GLN A 449 22.69 -3.15 -14.70
C GLN A 449 22.34 -2.06 -13.66
N ARG A 450 22.07 -2.45 -12.41
CA ARG A 450 21.75 -1.49 -11.34
C ARG A 450 23.06 -0.88 -10.87
N LEU A 451 23.43 0.27 -11.44
CA LEU A 451 24.69 1.00 -11.24
C LEU A 451 24.96 1.53 -9.80
N ASP A 452 24.30 0.99 -8.77
CA ASP A 452 24.12 1.49 -7.40
C ASP A 452 25.37 1.97 -6.67
N LYS A 453 26.55 1.52 -7.08
CA LYS A 453 27.88 2.05 -6.73
C LYS A 453 28.78 1.74 -7.92
N GLY A 454 29.51 2.70 -8.46
CA GLY A 454 30.37 2.45 -9.64
C GLY A 454 31.52 1.49 -9.35
N LEU A 455 32.51 1.44 -10.25
CA LEU A 455 33.66 0.52 -10.22
C LEU A 455 34.13 0.23 -8.78
N GLN A 456 33.98 -1.02 -8.35
CA GLN A 456 34.44 -1.43 -7.02
C GLN A 456 35.90 -1.83 -7.05
N ASP A 457 36.63 -1.54 -5.98
CA ASP A 457 37.99 -2.04 -5.82
C ASP A 457 37.95 -3.56 -5.63
N VAL A 458 38.70 -4.29 -6.47
CA VAL A 458 38.84 -5.75 -6.39
C VAL A 458 39.29 -6.19 -5.00
N ALA A 459 40.18 -5.42 -4.36
CA ALA A 459 40.66 -5.75 -3.01
C ALA A 459 39.60 -5.62 -1.92
N ALA A 460 38.55 -4.81 -2.14
CA ALA A 460 37.40 -4.73 -1.24
C ALA A 460 36.48 -5.95 -1.40
N LEU A 461 36.22 -6.35 -2.66
CA LEU A 461 35.41 -7.54 -2.97
C LEU A 461 36.05 -8.83 -2.44
N GLN A 462 37.36 -8.99 -2.60
CA GLN A 462 38.11 -10.14 -2.08
C GLN A 462 38.07 -10.26 -0.54
N ARG A 463 37.88 -9.15 0.18
CA ARG A 463 37.72 -9.16 1.65
C ARG A 463 36.30 -9.45 2.10
N ALA A 464 35.30 -9.06 1.30
CA ALA A 464 33.90 -9.20 1.64
C ALA A 464 33.36 -10.60 1.33
N LEU A 465 33.75 -11.18 0.19
CA LEU A 465 33.26 -12.48 -0.27
C LEU A 465 34.06 -13.63 0.34
N LYS A 466 33.36 -14.62 0.89
CA LYS A 466 33.99 -15.80 1.48
C LYS A 466 34.12 -16.92 0.46
N LEU A 467 35.16 -17.72 0.60
CA LEU A 467 35.37 -18.93 -0.22
C LEU A 467 34.86 -20.15 0.53
N ALA A 468 34.17 -21.05 -0.17
CA ALA A 468 33.81 -22.36 0.36
C ALA A 468 35.08 -23.18 0.64
N LYS A 469 35.01 -24.07 1.64
CA LYS A 469 36.13 -24.94 1.99
C LYS A 469 36.53 -25.80 0.78
N GLY A 470 37.81 -25.77 0.42
CA GLY A 470 38.34 -26.50 -0.74
C GLY A 470 38.18 -25.78 -2.08
N SER A 471 37.58 -24.58 -2.13
CA SER A 471 37.61 -23.71 -3.31
C SER A 471 38.86 -22.83 -3.31
N SER A 472 39.46 -22.65 -4.49
CA SER A 472 40.50 -21.64 -4.71
C SER A 472 39.87 -20.28 -5.03
N SER A 473 40.63 -19.19 -4.89
CA SER A 473 40.17 -17.89 -5.37
C SER A 473 39.88 -17.96 -6.87
N PRO A 474 38.77 -17.37 -7.35
CA PRO A 474 38.56 -17.11 -8.77
C PRO A 474 39.75 -16.35 -9.38
N PRO A 475 39.97 -16.48 -10.70
CA PRO A 475 41.03 -15.76 -11.40
C PRO A 475 40.75 -14.24 -11.47
N ASP A 476 41.81 -13.45 -11.63
CA ASP A 476 41.75 -11.98 -11.52
C ASP A 476 40.82 -11.33 -12.54
N ASP A 477 40.68 -11.92 -13.72
CA ASP A 477 39.76 -11.48 -14.77
C ASP A 477 38.29 -11.64 -14.36
N TRP A 478 37.95 -12.65 -13.55
CA TRP A 478 36.61 -12.80 -12.96
C TRP A 478 36.36 -11.72 -11.91
N TRP A 479 37.33 -11.49 -11.02
CA TRP A 479 37.24 -10.42 -10.03
C TRP A 479 37.10 -9.06 -10.68
N GLN A 480 37.83 -8.83 -11.77
CA GLN A 480 37.75 -7.60 -12.55
C GLN A 480 36.42 -7.51 -13.31
N ALA A 481 35.89 -8.61 -13.84
CA ALA A 481 34.55 -8.66 -14.43
C ALA A 481 33.45 -8.35 -13.40
N LEU A 482 33.60 -8.81 -12.16
CA LEU A 482 32.69 -8.49 -11.05
C LEU A 482 32.82 -7.01 -10.62
N ALA A 483 34.04 -6.53 -10.46
CA ALA A 483 34.36 -5.15 -10.08
C ALA A 483 33.90 -4.10 -11.12
N THR A 484 34.07 -4.42 -12.40
CA THR A 484 33.63 -3.61 -13.56
C THR A 484 32.18 -3.87 -13.96
N ARG A 485 31.52 -4.85 -13.31
CA ARG A 485 30.13 -5.27 -13.58
C ARG A 485 29.89 -5.75 -15.01
N ALA A 486 30.91 -6.33 -15.64
CA ALA A 486 30.76 -7.14 -16.84
C ALA A 486 29.96 -8.43 -16.55
N ILE A 487 29.93 -8.88 -15.30
CA ILE A 487 29.06 -9.93 -14.79
C ILE A 487 28.21 -9.42 -13.62
N ASP A 488 26.96 -9.87 -13.56
CA ASP A 488 25.98 -9.44 -12.56
C ASP A 488 26.12 -10.23 -11.26
N GLY A 489 26.77 -9.69 -10.23
CA GLY A 489 26.90 -10.29 -8.89
C GLY A 489 26.36 -9.39 -7.77
N GLU A 490 25.33 -8.60 -8.11
CA GLU A 490 24.92 -7.43 -7.35
C GLU A 490 24.54 -7.70 -5.89
N SER A 491 23.80 -8.78 -5.58
CA SER A 491 23.36 -9.02 -4.19
C SER A 491 24.52 -9.24 -3.21
N CYS A 492 25.59 -9.86 -3.70
CA CYS A 492 26.80 -10.16 -2.94
C CYS A 492 27.86 -9.06 -2.95
N ALA A 493 27.87 -8.19 -3.96
CA ALA A 493 28.73 -7.01 -4.01
C ALA A 493 28.14 -5.79 -3.25
N GLN A 494 26.84 -5.81 -2.92
CA GLN A 494 26.10 -4.65 -2.40
C GLN A 494 25.88 -4.61 -0.88
N SER A 495 26.04 -5.72 -0.16
CA SER A 495 25.52 -5.80 1.22
C SER A 495 26.41 -6.59 2.18
N GLU A 496 26.30 -6.32 3.49
CA GLU A 496 26.85 -7.15 4.58
C GLU A 496 26.18 -8.55 4.65
N ARG A 497 25.58 -9.02 3.56
CA ARG A 497 24.96 -10.35 3.48
C ARG A 497 26.05 -11.40 3.34
N ASP A 498 25.77 -12.59 3.86
CA ASP A 498 26.74 -13.67 3.88
C ASP A 498 26.79 -14.34 2.51
N CYS A 499 27.80 -13.95 1.71
CA CYS A 499 28.01 -14.46 0.37
C CYS A 499 29.19 -15.40 0.30
N LEU A 500 29.02 -16.45 -0.50
CA LEU A 500 29.95 -17.56 -0.63
C LEU A 500 30.26 -17.82 -2.10
N ILE A 501 31.55 -17.99 -2.39
CA ILE A 501 32.06 -18.39 -3.69
C ILE A 501 32.45 -19.87 -3.62
N VAL A 502 31.94 -20.64 -4.57
CA VAL A 502 32.44 -21.98 -4.88
C VAL A 502 33.12 -21.89 -6.25
N HIS A 503 34.39 -22.28 -6.31
CA HIS A 503 35.17 -22.26 -7.54
C HIS A 503 35.71 -23.66 -7.81
N ARG A 504 35.13 -24.33 -8.80
CA ARG A 504 35.41 -25.73 -9.15
C ARG A 504 34.88 -26.02 -10.56
N ASP A 505 35.42 -27.05 -11.19
CA ASP A 505 34.82 -27.68 -12.36
C ASP A 505 33.46 -28.32 -11.99
N LEU A 506 32.37 -27.76 -12.51
CA LEU A 506 30.99 -28.12 -12.21
C LEU A 506 30.30 -28.87 -13.36
N ASP A 507 30.88 -28.89 -14.56
CA ASP A 507 30.36 -29.63 -15.71
C ASP A 507 31.25 -30.79 -16.20
N GLY A 508 32.46 -30.90 -15.63
CA GLY A 508 33.42 -31.97 -15.89
C GLY A 508 34.26 -31.77 -17.14
N ASP A 509 34.27 -30.57 -17.73
CA ASP A 509 35.00 -30.28 -18.97
C ASP A 509 36.49 -29.94 -18.76
N GLY A 510 36.94 -29.86 -17.50
CA GLY A 510 38.30 -29.51 -17.11
C GLY A 510 38.55 -28.00 -16.96
N SER A 511 37.57 -27.16 -17.28
CA SER A 511 37.51 -25.75 -16.94
C SER A 511 36.85 -25.58 -15.57
N THR A 512 37.15 -24.48 -14.89
CA THR A 512 36.56 -24.20 -13.57
C THR A 512 35.52 -23.09 -13.68
N GLU A 513 34.34 -23.35 -13.14
CA GLU A 513 33.25 -22.38 -13.04
C GLU A 513 33.23 -21.71 -11.67
N VAL A 514 32.63 -20.54 -11.63
CA VAL A 514 32.42 -19.80 -10.39
C VAL A 514 30.94 -19.79 -10.08
N LEU A 515 30.56 -20.35 -8.93
CA LEU A 515 29.23 -20.29 -8.38
C LEU A 515 29.21 -19.28 -7.23
N LEU A 516 28.50 -18.18 -7.41
CA LEU A 516 28.32 -17.12 -6.42
C LEU A 516 26.97 -17.31 -5.72
N CYS A 517 26.99 -17.57 -4.42
CA CYS A 517 25.81 -17.87 -3.62
C CYS A 517 25.53 -16.79 -2.57
N GLU A 518 24.28 -16.37 -2.50
CA GLU A 518 23.72 -15.56 -1.42
C GLU A 518 23.01 -16.46 -0.41
N LEU A 519 23.47 -16.45 0.84
CA LEU A 519 22.94 -17.31 1.90
C LEU A 519 21.81 -16.62 2.67
N TYR A 520 20.71 -17.34 2.90
CA TYR A 520 19.54 -16.85 3.63
C TYR A 520 19.26 -17.73 4.86
N THR A 521 18.71 -17.13 5.93
CA THR A 521 18.36 -17.85 7.17
C THR A 521 16.98 -18.53 7.09
N HIS A 522 16.08 -18.06 6.24
CA HIS A 522 14.67 -18.49 6.21
C HIS A 522 14.28 -19.23 4.92
N ARG A 523 15.12 -19.22 3.89
CA ARG A 523 14.93 -19.89 2.60
C ARG A 523 16.27 -20.46 2.13
N GLY A 524 16.22 -21.37 1.15
CA GLY A 524 17.44 -21.88 0.53
C GLY A 524 18.28 -20.76 -0.11
N PRO A 525 19.58 -21.02 -0.35
CA PRO A 525 20.49 -20.07 -0.98
C PRO A 525 20.09 -19.81 -2.43
N ASP A 526 20.38 -18.59 -2.89
CA ASP A 526 20.26 -18.22 -4.30
C ASP A 526 21.67 -18.15 -4.88
N CYS A 527 21.97 -18.96 -5.89
CA CYS A 527 23.29 -19.01 -6.51
C CYS A 527 23.22 -18.72 -8.00
N VAL A 528 24.23 -18.02 -8.51
CA VAL A 528 24.43 -17.77 -9.95
C VAL A 528 25.72 -18.43 -10.39
N LEU A 529 25.64 -19.17 -11.50
CA LEU A 529 26.77 -19.87 -12.10
C LEU A 529 27.37 -19.01 -13.22
N TYR A 530 28.68 -18.80 -13.20
CA TYR A 530 29.44 -18.18 -14.29
C TYR A 530 30.42 -19.17 -14.88
N ALA A 531 30.44 -19.22 -16.21
CA ALA A 531 31.39 -20.00 -16.99
C ALA A 531 32.02 -19.09 -18.07
N ARG A 532 33.12 -19.55 -18.66
CA ARG A 532 33.71 -18.87 -19.82
C ARG A 532 32.95 -19.22 -21.09
N GLY A 533 32.56 -18.19 -21.85
CA GLY A 533 32.03 -18.36 -23.19
C GLY A 533 33.11 -18.76 -24.19
N ARG A 534 32.70 -19.06 -25.43
CA ARG A 534 33.63 -19.33 -26.56
C ARG A 534 34.56 -18.16 -26.88
N ASP A 535 34.19 -16.96 -26.47
CA ASP A 535 34.94 -15.71 -26.57
C ASP A 535 35.86 -15.47 -25.36
N THR A 536 36.04 -16.46 -24.48
CA THR A 536 36.83 -16.40 -23.25
C THR A 536 36.34 -15.37 -22.21
N GLN A 537 35.18 -14.75 -22.44
CA GLN A 537 34.57 -13.83 -21.48
C GLN A 537 33.70 -14.58 -20.48
N TRP A 538 33.68 -14.10 -19.24
CA TRP A 538 32.79 -14.61 -18.20
C TRP A 538 31.34 -14.25 -18.51
N ARG A 539 30.46 -15.24 -18.48
CA ARG A 539 29.02 -15.06 -18.70
C ARG A 539 28.23 -15.90 -17.72
N ARG A 540 27.01 -15.46 -17.43
CA ARG A 540 26.06 -16.24 -16.63
C ARG A 540 25.68 -17.51 -17.41
N ALA A 541 26.02 -18.67 -16.85
CA ALA A 541 25.76 -19.99 -17.41
C ALA A 541 24.51 -20.64 -16.81
N GLY A 542 24.10 -20.24 -15.60
CA GLY A 542 22.92 -20.78 -14.94
C GLY A 542 22.59 -20.08 -13.63
N SER A 543 21.53 -20.54 -12.98
CA SER A 543 21.16 -20.10 -11.63
C SER A 543 20.42 -21.19 -10.87
N LEU A 544 20.67 -21.24 -9.57
CA LEU A 544 20.03 -22.11 -8.60
C LEU A 544 19.22 -21.21 -7.65
N PHE A 545 17.90 -21.32 -7.65
CA PHE A 545 17.04 -20.59 -6.72
C PHE A 545 16.33 -21.59 -5.80
N GLY A 546 16.48 -21.41 -4.49
CA GLY A 546 16.09 -22.41 -3.49
C GLY A 546 14.58 -22.58 -3.31
N THR A 547 14.06 -23.73 -3.73
CA THR A 547 12.68 -24.23 -3.53
C THR A 547 12.50 -25.12 -2.28
N VAL A 548 13.45 -25.18 -1.35
CA VAL A 548 13.35 -26.04 -0.16
C VAL A 548 13.18 -25.21 1.11
N SER A 549 11.93 -25.02 1.53
CA SER A 549 11.60 -24.43 2.83
C SER A 549 11.88 -25.42 3.97
N GLY A 550 12.59 -24.99 5.02
CA GLY A 550 12.76 -25.78 6.25
C GLY A 550 14.17 -26.33 6.54
N GLN A 551 15.13 -26.24 5.61
CA GLN A 551 16.51 -26.74 5.81
C GLN A 551 17.62 -25.71 5.45
N ALA A 552 17.28 -24.43 5.41
CA ALA A 552 18.18 -23.35 4.96
C ALA A 552 19.57 -23.40 5.62
N GLU A 553 19.63 -23.54 6.95
CA GLU A 553 20.90 -23.53 7.69
C GLU A 553 21.79 -24.74 7.36
N ALA A 554 21.18 -25.93 7.21
CA ALA A 554 21.90 -27.15 6.86
C ALA A 554 22.48 -27.07 5.45
N ILE A 555 21.71 -26.53 4.50
CA ILE A 555 22.16 -26.32 3.11
C ILE A 555 23.28 -25.27 3.06
N ASN A 556 23.12 -24.15 3.76
CA ASN A 556 24.15 -23.12 3.86
C ASN A 556 25.45 -23.68 4.44
N GLN A 557 25.37 -24.52 5.47
CA GLN A 557 26.55 -25.14 6.07
C GLN A 557 27.19 -26.17 5.15
N ALA A 558 26.41 -26.97 4.41
CA ALA A 558 26.94 -27.87 3.39
C ALA A 558 27.68 -27.13 2.27
N LEU A 559 27.15 -25.98 1.83
CA LEU A 559 27.83 -25.10 0.87
C LEU A 559 29.14 -24.54 1.43
N ARG A 560 29.14 -24.02 2.67
CA ARG A 560 30.37 -23.51 3.33
C ARG A 560 31.43 -24.60 3.47
N ASP A 561 31.02 -25.84 3.77
CA ASP A 561 31.88 -27.01 3.86
C ASP A 561 32.36 -27.53 2.49
N GLY A 562 31.85 -26.99 1.38
CA GLY A 562 32.17 -27.44 0.02
C GLY A 562 31.61 -28.83 -0.32
N LYS A 563 30.60 -29.31 0.41
CA LYS A 563 29.96 -30.62 0.22
C LYS A 563 28.98 -30.61 -0.95
N LEU A 564 29.52 -30.52 -2.15
CA LEU A 564 28.77 -30.54 -3.41
C LEU A 564 28.97 -31.87 -4.12
N THR A 565 27.86 -32.53 -4.45
CA THR A 565 27.82 -33.71 -5.30
C THR A 565 27.16 -33.35 -6.62
N LEU A 566 27.92 -33.46 -7.71
CA LEU A 566 27.41 -33.29 -9.06
C LEU A 566 26.65 -34.58 -9.43
N VAL A 567 25.35 -34.44 -9.66
CA VAL A 567 24.48 -35.55 -10.06
C VAL A 567 24.00 -35.29 -11.48
N PRO A 568 24.30 -36.15 -12.45
CA PRO A 568 23.79 -35.99 -13.80
C PRO A 568 22.25 -36.12 -13.78
N PRO A 569 21.53 -35.38 -14.63
CA PRO A 569 20.09 -35.49 -14.70
C PRO A 569 19.69 -36.93 -15.06
N ARG A 570 18.68 -37.49 -14.37
CA ARG A 570 18.16 -38.84 -14.62
C ARG A 570 17.76 -39.01 -16.09
N TRP A 571 17.17 -37.96 -16.66
CA TRP A 571 16.73 -37.92 -18.05
C TRP A 571 17.73 -37.13 -18.88
N PRO A 572 18.10 -37.61 -20.08
CA PRO A 572 18.92 -36.83 -20.99
C PRO A 572 18.16 -35.60 -21.48
N MET A 573 18.90 -34.55 -21.84
CA MET A 573 18.30 -33.39 -22.50
C MET A 573 17.82 -33.75 -23.90
N LEU A 574 16.65 -33.24 -24.30
CA LEU A 574 16.02 -33.50 -25.60
C LEU A 574 16.29 -32.36 -26.58
N SER A 575 16.87 -32.67 -27.74
CA SER A 575 16.94 -31.74 -28.88
C SER A 575 15.87 -32.10 -29.90
N ILE A 576 15.03 -31.13 -30.27
CA ILE A 576 13.96 -31.31 -31.27
C ILE A 576 14.33 -30.53 -32.54
N GLY A 577 14.60 -31.24 -33.64
CA GLY A 577 14.88 -30.62 -34.94
C GLY A 577 16.14 -29.75 -34.96
N GLY A 578 17.19 -30.13 -34.23
CA GLY A 578 18.46 -29.38 -34.18
C GLY A 578 18.42 -28.12 -33.32
N ARG A 579 17.34 -27.90 -32.54
CA ARG A 579 17.23 -26.81 -31.57
C ARG A 579 18.05 -27.11 -30.30
N PRO A 580 18.37 -26.09 -29.48
CA PRO A 580 19.03 -26.28 -28.20
C PRO A 580 18.35 -27.35 -27.35
N ALA A 581 19.15 -28.15 -26.66
CA ALA A 581 18.63 -29.25 -25.86
C ALA A 581 17.83 -28.70 -24.66
N LEU A 582 16.68 -29.30 -24.38
CA LEU A 582 15.78 -28.94 -23.29
C LEU A 582 15.87 -30.01 -22.20
N ALA A 583 15.91 -29.58 -20.94
CA ALA A 583 15.85 -30.50 -19.81
C ALA A 583 14.43 -31.07 -19.66
N ILE A 584 14.33 -32.33 -19.23
CA ILE A 584 13.07 -32.94 -18.81
C ILE A 584 12.95 -32.71 -17.30
N ASP A 585 11.97 -31.91 -16.88
CA ASP A 585 11.70 -31.69 -15.47
C ASP A 585 11.13 -32.98 -14.85
N PRO A 586 11.79 -33.59 -13.86
CA PRO A 586 11.28 -34.78 -13.20
C PRO A 586 10.12 -34.42 -12.28
N GLU A 587 8.97 -35.07 -12.45
CA GLU A 587 7.94 -35.09 -11.41
C GLU A 587 8.49 -35.85 -10.20
N HIS A 588 8.44 -35.23 -9.03
CA HIS A 588 8.80 -35.90 -7.78
C HIS A 588 7.70 -36.91 -7.45
N GLU A 589 8.00 -38.21 -7.54
CA GLU A 589 7.18 -39.25 -6.91
C GLU A 589 7.16 -38.97 -5.40
N SER A 590 6.03 -38.50 -4.89
CA SER A 590 5.81 -38.36 -3.45
C SER A 590 5.86 -39.75 -2.84
N ASN A 591 6.94 -40.06 -2.13
CA ASN A 591 7.00 -41.20 -1.22
C ASN A 591 6.12 -40.95 0.02
N GLU A 592 4.82 -40.79 -0.18
CA GLU A 592 3.84 -41.13 0.85
C GLU A 592 3.58 -42.62 0.69
N SER A 593 4.34 -43.40 1.46
CA SER A 593 3.92 -44.76 1.80
C SER A 593 2.69 -44.62 2.69
N SER A 594 1.50 -44.78 2.09
CA SER A 594 0.26 -44.99 2.85
C SER A 594 0.40 -46.25 3.72
N PRO A 595 0.01 -46.15 4.98
CA PRO A 595 -0.99 -47.07 5.51
C PRO A 595 -2.37 -46.41 5.64
#